data_AF-A0A8S3Q2U7-F1
#
_entry.id   AF-A0A8S3Q2U7-F1
#
_cell.length_a   1.000
_cell.length_b   1.000
_cell.length_c   1.000
_cell.angle_alpha   90.00
_cell.angle_beta   90.00
_cell.angle_gamma   90.00
#
_symmetry.space_group_name_H-M   'P 1'
#
loop_
_entity.id
_entity.type
_entity.pdbx_description
1 polymer ?
#
loop_
_entity_poly.entity_id
_entity_poly.type
_entity_poly.pdbx_seq_one_letter_code
_entity_poly.pdbx_strand_id
1 'polypeptide(L)'
;MNHTNHPRYLGSQVIFRALPPFIPIEDPYNPKVQDLLHLTNLRVNFTDLHTLGDTLVDNRLEIKEKYYYAMYEMIVRGSCSCYGHASQCVPVDKYKGKENQGNMVHGKCVCTHNTQGDNCERCLDFYNDLPWKPAHKNIPNACQKCNCNNHATKCHFDPAVYEVSGNLSGGVCDDCQHNTTGTNCQECKEHFLKIPIET
;
A
#
# COMPACT_ATOMS: atom_id res chain seq x y z
N MET A 1 -1.91 -52.09 -0.58
CA MET A 1 -3.21 -51.39 -0.71
C MET A 1 -3.76 -51.19 0.68
N ASN A 2 -3.62 -50.01 1.27
CA ASN A 2 -4.34 -49.64 2.49
C ASN A 2 -5.15 -48.39 2.17
N HIS A 3 -6.40 -48.61 1.78
CA HIS A 3 -7.39 -47.54 1.67
C HIS A 3 -7.92 -47.26 3.07
N THR A 4 -7.30 -46.31 3.76
CA THR A 4 -7.94 -45.65 4.90
C THR A 4 -9.11 -44.83 4.35
N ASN A 5 -10.33 -45.34 4.49
CA ASN A 5 -11.56 -44.59 4.27
C ASN A 5 -11.63 -43.45 5.30
N HIS A 6 -11.09 -42.28 4.96
CA HIS A 6 -11.42 -41.07 5.69
C HIS A 6 -12.90 -40.73 5.42
N PRO A 7 -13.71 -40.43 6.47
CA PRO A 7 -15.04 -39.90 6.25
C PRO A 7 -14.92 -38.62 5.44
N ARG A 8 -15.75 -38.47 4.40
CA ARG A 8 -15.78 -37.33 3.45
C ARG A 8 -15.93 -35.93 4.09
N TYR A 9 -16.10 -35.86 5.42
CA TYR A 9 -16.35 -34.65 6.19
C TYR A 9 -15.12 -34.13 6.96
N LEU A 10 -14.05 -34.92 7.12
CA LEU A 10 -12.78 -34.41 7.62
C LEU A 10 -11.91 -33.95 6.45
N GLY A 11 -11.50 -32.69 6.45
CA GLY A 11 -10.56 -32.14 5.47
C GLY A 11 -11.19 -31.36 4.31
N SER A 12 -12.48 -31.03 4.37
CA SER A 12 -13.11 -30.09 3.44
C SER A 12 -12.42 -28.72 3.49
N GLN A 13 -12.10 -28.15 2.32
CA GLN A 13 -11.45 -26.85 2.21
C GLN A 13 -12.39 -25.82 1.57
N VAL A 14 -12.40 -24.61 2.14
CA VAL A 14 -13.05 -23.45 1.53
C VAL A 14 -11.94 -22.52 1.04
N ILE A 15 -11.97 -22.17 -0.24
CA ILE A 15 -10.96 -21.30 -0.86
C ILE A 15 -11.66 -20.07 -1.40
N PHE A 16 -11.24 -18.91 -0.91
CA PHE A 16 -11.60 -17.62 -1.47
C PHE A 16 -10.37 -17.00 -2.16
N ARG A 17 -10.57 -16.43 -3.36
CA ARG A 17 -9.54 -15.69 -4.08
C ARG A 17 -10.09 -14.30 -4.38
N ALA A 18 -9.42 -13.26 -3.89
CA ALA A 18 -9.82 -11.86 -4.10
C ALA A 18 -9.93 -11.51 -5.59
N LEU A 19 -9.00 -12.03 -6.41
CA LEU A 19 -9.00 -11.87 -7.85
C LEU A 19 -9.18 -13.25 -8.51
N PRO A 20 -10.34 -13.50 -9.15
CA PRO A 20 -10.55 -14.73 -9.89
C PRO A 20 -9.58 -14.84 -11.08
N PRO A 21 -9.07 -16.05 -11.39
CA PRO A 21 -8.04 -16.24 -12.42
C PRO A 21 -8.50 -15.95 -13.85
N PHE A 22 -9.80 -15.81 -14.08
CA PHE A 22 -10.40 -15.57 -15.39
C PHE A 22 -10.59 -14.08 -15.71
N ILE A 23 -10.31 -13.17 -14.78
CA ILE A 23 -10.39 -11.73 -15.02
C ILE A 23 -9.00 -11.23 -15.42
N PRO A 24 -8.80 -10.77 -16.67
CA PRO A 24 -7.54 -10.15 -17.07
C PRO A 24 -7.37 -8.82 -16.32
N ILE A 25 -6.18 -8.60 -15.78
CA ILE A 25 -5.82 -7.38 -15.06
C ILE A 25 -4.84 -6.61 -15.95
N GLU A 26 -5.32 -5.56 -16.59
CA GLU A 26 -4.49 -4.70 -17.43
C GLU A 26 -3.61 -3.78 -16.57
N ASP A 27 -4.19 -3.17 -15.54
CA ASP A 27 -3.50 -2.32 -14.58
C ASP A 27 -3.75 -2.82 -13.14
N PRO A 28 -2.73 -3.36 -12.45
CA PRO A 28 -2.87 -3.82 -11.08
C PRO A 28 -3.17 -2.68 -10.09
N TYR A 29 -2.83 -1.43 -10.43
CA TYR A 29 -3.05 -0.27 -9.57
C TYR A 29 -4.38 0.45 -9.83
N ASN A 30 -5.21 -0.09 -10.72
CA ASN A 30 -6.58 0.39 -10.90
C ASN A 30 -7.32 0.37 -9.54
N PRO A 31 -8.04 1.45 -9.16
CA PRO A 31 -8.74 1.53 -7.87
C PRO A 31 -9.63 0.33 -7.58
N LYS A 32 -10.35 -0.20 -8.58
CA LYS A 32 -11.22 -1.37 -8.42
C LYS A 32 -10.45 -2.65 -8.07
N VAL A 33 -9.23 -2.81 -8.61
CA VAL A 33 -8.38 -3.96 -8.32
C VAL A 33 -7.74 -3.81 -6.94
N GLN A 34 -7.27 -2.60 -6.62
CA GLN A 34 -6.69 -2.26 -5.33
C GLN A 34 -7.70 -2.45 -4.18
N ASP A 35 -8.96 -2.05 -4.37
CA ASP A 35 -10.03 -2.23 -3.38
C ASP A 35 -10.31 -3.71 -3.05
N LEU A 36 -10.06 -4.62 -3.99
CA LEU A 36 -10.20 -6.06 -3.77
C LEU A 36 -8.98 -6.68 -3.08
N LEU A 37 -7.79 -6.10 -3.27
CA LEU A 37 -6.53 -6.63 -2.76
C LEU A 37 -6.13 -6.06 -1.39
N HIS A 38 -6.50 -4.82 -1.10
CA HIS A 38 -6.16 -4.16 0.15
C HIS A 38 -7.01 -4.68 1.31
N LEU A 39 -6.34 -5.23 2.31
CA LEU A 39 -6.97 -5.83 3.48
C LEU A 39 -6.23 -5.39 4.75
N THR A 40 -6.95 -4.79 5.68
CA THR A 40 -6.43 -4.47 7.03
C THR A 40 -7.06 -5.35 8.11
N ASN A 41 -8.31 -5.79 7.89
CA ASN A 41 -9.08 -6.57 8.83
C ASN A 41 -9.81 -7.69 8.07
N LEU A 42 -9.68 -8.93 8.52
CA LEU A 42 -10.42 -10.07 7.99
C LEU A 42 -11.50 -10.49 8.99
N ARG A 43 -12.73 -10.67 8.52
CA ARG A 43 -13.82 -11.25 9.30
C ARG A 43 -14.41 -12.43 8.55
N VAL A 44 -14.47 -13.57 9.21
CA VAL A 44 -15.19 -14.76 8.73
C VAL A 44 -16.43 -14.91 9.60
N ASN A 45 -17.60 -14.94 8.97
CA ASN A 45 -18.87 -15.11 9.67
C ASN A 45 -19.48 -16.46 9.27
N PHE A 46 -19.70 -17.32 10.26
CA PHE A 46 -20.39 -18.59 10.06
C PHE A 46 -21.87 -18.40 10.39
N THR A 47 -22.74 -18.55 9.40
CA THR A 47 -24.16 -18.19 9.54
C THR A 47 -25.06 -19.40 9.78
N ASP A 48 -24.77 -20.53 9.13
CA ASP A 48 -25.65 -21.69 9.15
C ASP A 48 -24.86 -22.99 9.35
N LEU A 49 -25.44 -23.94 10.09
CA LEU A 49 -24.89 -25.28 10.31
C LEU A 49 -25.61 -26.26 9.39
N HIS A 50 -24.86 -27.23 8.85
CA HIS A 50 -25.45 -28.30 8.08
C HIS A 50 -26.08 -29.33 9.03
N THR A 51 -27.41 -29.49 8.97
CA THR A 51 -28.16 -30.35 9.92
C THR A 51 -28.31 -31.80 9.44
N LEU A 52 -27.77 -32.16 8.27
CA LEU A 52 -27.80 -33.51 7.69
C LEU A 52 -29.22 -34.13 7.60
N GLY A 53 -30.27 -33.29 7.59
CA GLY A 53 -31.67 -33.72 7.54
C GLY A 53 -32.36 -33.83 8.91
N ASP A 54 -31.63 -33.64 10.01
CA ASP A 54 -32.22 -33.56 11.34
C ASP A 54 -32.99 -32.25 11.50
N THR A 55 -34.19 -32.35 12.06
CA THR A 55 -35.00 -31.19 12.42
C THR A 55 -34.46 -30.59 13.72
N LEU A 56 -33.98 -29.34 13.66
CA LEU A 56 -33.55 -28.54 14.83
C LEU A 56 -34.65 -28.30 15.88
N VAL A 57 -35.83 -28.88 15.68
CA VAL A 57 -36.97 -28.88 16.61
C VAL A 57 -36.72 -29.85 17.77
N ASP A 58 -35.87 -30.87 17.60
CA ASP A 58 -35.48 -31.78 18.68
C ASP A 58 -34.47 -31.10 19.62
N ASN A 59 -34.96 -30.72 20.80
CA ASN A 59 -34.22 -29.94 21.79
C ASN A 59 -33.28 -30.76 22.69
N ARG A 60 -33.14 -32.07 22.46
CA ARG A 60 -32.25 -32.94 23.22
C ARG A 60 -30.79 -32.51 23.08
N LEU A 61 -30.07 -32.52 24.21
CA LEU A 61 -28.66 -32.10 24.30
C LEU A 61 -27.76 -32.97 23.39
N GLU A 62 -28.03 -34.28 23.31
CA GLU A 62 -27.25 -35.22 22.50
C GLU A 62 -27.33 -34.96 20.99
N ILE A 63 -28.32 -34.18 20.54
CA ILE A 63 -28.47 -33.76 19.15
C ILE A 63 -27.77 -32.43 18.92
N LYS A 64 -27.97 -31.45 19.82
CA LYS A 64 -27.35 -30.12 19.71
C LYS A 64 -25.83 -30.15 19.80
N GLU A 65 -25.26 -31.02 20.62
CA GLU A 65 -23.80 -31.13 20.80
C GLU A 65 -23.06 -31.61 19.54
N LYS A 66 -23.78 -32.09 18.51
CA LYS A 66 -23.19 -32.57 17.25
C LYS A 66 -22.98 -31.47 16.22
N TYR A 67 -23.68 -30.34 16.31
CA TYR A 67 -23.59 -29.26 15.32
C TYR A 67 -22.76 -28.10 15.88
N TYR A 68 -21.53 -28.01 15.40
CA TYR A 68 -20.61 -26.93 15.74
C TYR A 68 -19.72 -26.61 14.55
N TYR A 69 -19.15 -25.41 14.55
CA TYR A 69 -18.10 -25.05 13.62
C TYR A 69 -16.76 -25.46 14.22
N ALA A 70 -15.96 -26.18 13.44
CA ALA A 70 -14.58 -26.47 13.78
C ALA A 70 -13.69 -26.20 12.57
N MET A 71 -12.52 -25.64 12.82
CA MET A 71 -11.54 -25.29 11.80
C MET A 71 -10.17 -25.75 12.26
N TYR A 72 -9.52 -26.55 11.42
CA TYR A 72 -8.21 -27.09 11.72
C TYR A 72 -7.09 -26.08 11.44
N GLU A 73 -7.16 -25.38 10.31
CA GLU A 73 -6.17 -24.42 9.87
C GLU A 73 -6.83 -23.29 9.06
N MET A 74 -6.32 -22.07 9.21
CA MET A 74 -6.64 -20.93 8.34
C MET A 74 -5.34 -20.32 7.83
N ILE A 75 -5.18 -20.27 6.50
CA ILE A 75 -4.04 -19.63 5.86
C ILE A 75 -4.52 -18.40 5.11
N VAL A 76 -4.04 -17.23 5.50
CA VAL A 76 -4.23 -15.98 4.76
C VAL A 76 -2.96 -15.70 3.97
N ARG A 77 -3.04 -15.85 2.65
CA ARG A 77 -1.92 -15.54 1.75
C ARG A 77 -1.97 -14.09 1.33
N GLY A 78 -0.86 -13.39 1.48
CA GLY A 78 -0.71 -12.00 1.08
C GLY A 78 0.74 -11.54 1.22
N SER A 79 0.97 -10.28 0.90
CA SER A 79 2.24 -9.59 1.07
C SER A 79 1.99 -8.18 1.60
N CYS A 80 3.03 -7.50 2.09
CA CYS A 80 2.96 -6.05 2.28
C CYS A 80 2.84 -5.35 0.91
N SER A 81 2.01 -4.30 0.85
CA SER A 81 1.83 -3.49 -0.35
C SER A 81 2.70 -2.24 -0.24
N CYS A 82 3.69 -2.10 -1.13
CA CYS A 82 4.61 -0.97 -1.14
C CYS A 82 4.56 -0.17 -2.45
N TYR A 83 3.52 -0.39 -3.28
CA TYR A 83 3.37 0.20 -4.62
C TYR A 83 4.60 0.07 -5.53
N GLY A 84 5.40 -0.99 -5.33
CA GLY A 84 6.65 -1.23 -6.06
C GLY A 84 7.84 -0.36 -5.64
N HIS A 85 7.72 0.47 -4.60
CA HIS A 85 8.81 1.33 -4.10
C HIS A 85 9.63 0.72 -2.95
N ALA A 86 9.44 -0.56 -2.63
CA ALA A 86 10.27 -1.27 -1.65
C ALA A 86 10.45 -2.73 -2.05
N SER A 87 11.60 -3.29 -1.67
CA SER A 87 11.91 -4.71 -1.85
C SER A 87 11.73 -5.53 -0.57
N GLN A 88 11.54 -4.88 0.57
CA GLN A 88 11.45 -5.51 1.88
C GLN A 88 10.55 -4.75 2.84
N CYS A 89 10.02 -5.46 3.82
CA CYS A 89 9.17 -4.93 4.88
C CYS A 89 9.73 -5.28 6.25
N VAL A 90 9.58 -4.36 7.20
CA VAL A 90 10.08 -4.42 8.56
C VAL A 90 8.93 -4.28 9.56
N PRO A 91 9.11 -4.70 10.82
CA PRO A 91 8.08 -4.52 11.85
C PRO A 91 7.60 -3.07 11.92
N VAL A 92 6.28 -2.88 11.95
CA VAL A 92 5.68 -1.57 12.27
C VAL A 92 6.12 -1.13 13.66
N ASP A 93 6.17 0.18 13.91
CA ASP A 93 6.80 0.76 15.10
C ASP A 93 6.28 0.18 16.42
N LYS A 94 4.97 -0.09 16.52
CA LYS A 94 4.32 -0.72 17.68
C LYS A 94 4.78 -2.16 18.01
N TYR A 95 5.44 -2.84 17.07
CA TYR A 95 5.91 -4.22 17.22
C TYR A 95 7.43 -4.34 17.10
N LYS A 96 8.17 -3.22 17.06
CA LYS A 96 9.63 -3.23 17.13
C LYS A 96 10.11 -3.89 18.43
N GLY A 97 11.10 -4.78 18.32
CA GLY A 97 11.71 -5.47 19.46
C GLY A 97 10.93 -6.67 20.00
N LYS A 98 9.79 -7.04 19.39
CA LYS A 98 9.15 -8.34 19.67
C LYS A 98 9.86 -9.45 18.88
N GLU A 99 9.89 -10.66 19.43
CA GLU A 99 10.52 -11.80 18.76
C GLU A 99 9.96 -11.98 17.34
N ASN A 100 10.87 -11.98 16.36
CA ASN A 100 10.53 -12.27 14.98
C ASN A 100 10.39 -13.79 14.83
N GLN A 101 9.17 -14.25 14.56
CA GLN A 101 8.98 -15.59 14.02
C GLN A 101 9.50 -15.60 12.58
N GLY A 102 10.35 -16.57 12.22
CA GLY A 102 11.12 -16.58 10.96
C GLY A 102 10.31 -16.48 9.66
N ASN A 103 8.99 -16.67 9.71
CA ASN A 103 8.08 -16.60 8.55
C ASN A 103 7.04 -15.48 8.64
N MET A 104 7.22 -14.50 9.55
CA MET A 104 6.25 -13.42 9.73
C MET A 104 6.30 -12.41 8.57
N VAL A 105 5.14 -12.10 8.00
CA VAL A 105 5.01 -11.00 7.03
C VAL A 105 4.94 -9.69 7.79
N HIS A 106 5.93 -8.83 7.57
CA HIS A 106 6.00 -7.50 8.17
C HIS A 106 5.17 -6.46 7.38
N GLY A 107 4.73 -5.41 8.06
CA GLY A 107 3.73 -4.46 7.53
C GLY A 107 4.22 -3.05 7.19
N LYS A 108 5.50 -2.70 7.43
CA LYS A 108 6.06 -1.38 7.09
C LYS A 108 7.11 -1.52 6.01
N CYS A 109 6.94 -0.82 4.91
CA CYS A 109 7.86 -0.85 3.78
C CYS A 109 9.18 -0.12 4.11
N VAL A 110 10.29 -0.64 3.60
CA VAL A 110 11.57 0.10 3.55
C VAL A 110 11.61 0.84 2.22
N CYS A 111 11.04 2.05 2.23
CA CYS A 111 10.82 2.82 1.01
C CYS A 111 12.12 3.23 0.30
N THR A 112 12.06 3.23 -1.02
CA THR A 112 13.09 3.71 -1.96
C THR A 112 12.48 4.76 -2.88
N HIS A 113 13.12 5.09 -4.01
CA HIS A 113 12.52 5.95 -5.05
C HIS A 113 12.06 7.34 -4.53
N ASN A 114 12.69 7.84 -3.47
CA ASN A 114 12.33 9.07 -2.77
C ASN A 114 10.87 9.11 -2.28
N THR A 115 10.35 7.95 -1.86
CA THR A 115 9.01 7.81 -1.27
C THR A 115 9.09 7.61 0.24
N GLN A 116 7.97 7.86 0.91
CA GLN A 116 7.80 7.68 2.35
C GLN A 116 6.34 7.30 2.68
N GLY A 117 6.08 7.01 3.95
CA GLY A 117 4.83 6.41 4.41
C GLY A 117 5.04 4.96 4.80
N ASP A 118 4.03 4.35 5.44
CA ASP A 118 4.14 2.94 5.84
C ASP A 118 4.09 2.00 4.62
N ASN A 119 3.47 2.44 3.51
CA ASN A 119 3.33 1.73 2.24
C ASN A 119 4.06 2.44 1.08
N CYS A 120 4.85 3.48 1.34
CA CYS A 120 5.50 4.30 0.30
C CYS A 120 4.52 5.07 -0.60
N GLU A 121 3.36 5.43 -0.03
CA GLU A 121 2.21 6.03 -0.71
C GLU A 121 2.33 7.54 -0.98
N ARG A 122 3.46 8.15 -0.63
CA ARG A 122 3.73 9.58 -0.83
C ARG A 122 5.20 9.84 -1.10
N CYS A 123 5.52 10.97 -1.73
CA CYS A 123 6.90 11.40 -1.90
C CYS A 123 7.51 11.89 -0.58
N LEU A 124 8.84 11.76 -0.47
CA LEU A 124 9.62 12.45 0.54
C LEU A 124 9.40 13.96 0.45
N ASP A 125 9.57 14.62 1.58
CA ASP A 125 9.56 16.08 1.64
C ASP A 125 10.61 16.63 0.67
N PHE A 126 10.27 17.68 -0.08
CA PHE A 126 11.11 18.30 -1.11
C PHE A 126 11.28 17.49 -2.42
N TYR A 127 10.58 16.36 -2.56
CA TYR A 127 10.55 15.55 -3.79
C TYR A 127 9.20 15.61 -4.50
N ASN A 128 8.58 16.80 -4.53
CA ASN A 128 7.24 17.02 -5.08
C ASN A 128 7.23 17.68 -6.46
N ASP A 129 8.29 17.50 -7.25
CA ASP A 129 8.37 18.10 -8.59
C ASP A 129 7.48 17.39 -9.62
N LEU A 130 7.20 16.11 -9.39
CA LEU A 130 6.28 15.29 -10.18
C LEU A 130 5.20 14.68 -9.28
N PRO A 131 4.01 14.37 -9.82
CA PRO A 131 2.98 13.68 -9.05
C PRO A 131 3.45 12.26 -8.71
N TRP A 132 3.17 11.81 -7.48
CA TRP A 132 3.46 10.44 -7.05
C TRP A 132 2.72 9.42 -7.93
N LYS A 133 3.40 8.33 -8.28
CA LYS A 133 2.83 7.21 -9.05
C LYS A 133 3.47 5.91 -8.59
N PRO A 134 2.74 4.78 -8.60
CA PRO A 134 3.31 3.49 -8.27
C PRO A 134 4.41 3.08 -9.26
N ALA A 135 5.37 2.27 -8.82
CA ALA A 135 6.42 1.74 -9.68
C ALA A 135 5.92 0.54 -10.52
N HIS A 136 6.41 0.46 -11.76
CA HIS A 136 6.25 -0.67 -12.67
C HIS A 136 7.61 -1.25 -13.06
N LYS A 137 7.65 -2.48 -13.61
CA LYS A 137 8.89 -3.24 -13.89
C LYS A 137 10.00 -2.45 -14.60
N ASN A 138 9.64 -1.50 -15.47
CA ASN A 138 10.60 -0.71 -16.24
C ASN A 138 10.50 0.79 -15.97
N ILE A 139 9.59 1.22 -15.09
CA ILE A 139 9.30 2.62 -14.83
C ILE A 139 9.26 2.80 -13.30
N PRO A 140 10.37 3.20 -12.66
CA PRO A 140 10.45 3.26 -11.20
C PRO A 140 9.53 4.33 -10.60
N ASN A 141 9.11 5.33 -11.40
CA ASN A 141 8.29 6.45 -10.97
C ASN A 141 8.81 7.09 -9.67
N ALA A 142 10.13 7.24 -9.58
CA ALA A 142 10.75 7.86 -8.43
C ALA A 142 10.36 9.33 -8.34
N CYS A 143 10.01 9.75 -7.13
CA CYS A 143 9.69 11.14 -6.84
C CYS A 143 10.89 12.03 -7.15
N GLN A 144 10.61 13.20 -7.73
CA GLN A 144 11.62 14.11 -8.25
C GLN A 144 11.83 15.30 -7.33
N LYS A 145 13.10 15.61 -7.07
CA LYS A 145 13.49 16.71 -6.19
C LYS A 145 13.12 18.05 -6.81
N CYS A 146 12.51 18.93 -6.03
CA CYS A 146 12.21 20.28 -6.48
C CYS A 146 13.49 21.11 -6.70
N ASN A 147 13.44 21.99 -7.68
CA ASN A 147 14.50 22.95 -7.94
C ASN A 147 14.16 24.32 -7.36
N CYS A 148 14.64 24.60 -6.15
CA CYS A 148 14.44 25.88 -5.48
C CYS A 148 15.69 26.76 -5.46
N ASN A 149 16.69 26.49 -6.31
CA ASN A 149 17.95 27.22 -6.37
C ASN A 149 18.66 27.36 -5.00
N ASN A 150 18.51 26.35 -4.11
CA ASN A 150 18.98 26.38 -2.70
C ASN A 150 18.43 27.56 -1.86
N HIS A 151 17.28 28.11 -2.23
CA HIS A 151 16.57 29.14 -1.48
C HIS A 151 15.34 28.61 -0.73
N ALA A 152 15.00 27.33 -0.87
CA ALA A 152 13.97 26.68 -0.07
C ALA A 152 14.33 25.21 0.17
N THR A 153 13.76 24.65 1.23
CA THR A 153 13.88 23.22 1.58
C THR A 153 12.53 22.52 1.59
N LYS A 154 11.47 23.20 1.16
CA LYS A 154 10.10 22.71 1.06
C LYS A 154 9.53 23.10 -0.29
N CYS A 155 8.67 22.24 -0.83
CA CYS A 155 7.91 22.50 -2.04
C CYS A 155 6.65 21.63 -2.01
N HIS A 156 5.69 22.01 -2.83
CA HIS A 156 4.51 21.20 -3.13
C HIS A 156 4.37 21.02 -4.64
N PHE A 157 3.58 20.03 -5.04
CA PHE A 157 3.22 19.81 -6.43
C PHE A 157 2.00 20.65 -6.79
N ASP A 158 2.09 21.43 -7.87
CA ASP A 158 0.98 22.18 -8.45
C ASP A 158 0.63 21.61 -9.85
N PRO A 159 -0.59 21.06 -10.04
CA PRO A 159 -1.02 20.53 -11.33
C PRO A 159 -1.05 21.55 -12.48
N ALA A 160 -1.36 22.82 -12.20
CA ALA A 160 -1.43 23.85 -13.21
C ALA A 160 -0.02 24.23 -13.71
N VAL A 161 0.95 24.31 -12.81
CA VAL A 161 2.37 24.51 -13.18
C VAL A 161 2.86 23.33 -14.01
N TYR A 162 2.52 22.11 -13.61
CA TYR A 162 2.88 20.90 -14.35
C TYR A 162 2.30 20.88 -15.77
N GLU A 163 1.03 21.24 -15.94
CA GLU A 163 0.38 21.30 -17.25
C GLU A 163 1.02 22.37 -18.15
N VAL A 164 1.26 23.57 -17.61
CA VAL A 164 1.92 24.67 -18.35
C VAL A 164 3.36 24.30 -18.74
N SER A 165 4.06 23.51 -17.93
CA SER A 165 5.40 22.99 -18.26
C SER A 165 5.42 21.93 -19.37
N GLY A 166 4.26 21.47 -19.84
CA GLY A 166 4.16 20.36 -20.79
C GLY A 166 4.42 19.00 -20.13
N ASN A 167 3.97 18.82 -18.88
CA ASN A 167 4.17 17.60 -18.08
C ASN A 167 5.64 17.31 -17.75
N LEU A 168 6.45 18.34 -17.54
CA LEU A 168 7.88 18.21 -17.23
C LEU A 168 8.19 18.47 -15.76
N SER A 169 7.59 19.49 -15.14
CA SER A 169 7.85 19.90 -13.76
C SER A 169 6.67 20.69 -13.21
N GLY A 170 6.22 20.32 -12.01
CA GLY A 170 5.12 20.96 -11.29
C GLY A 170 5.50 21.37 -9.87
N GLY A 171 6.77 21.30 -9.50
CA GLY A 171 7.23 21.70 -8.17
C GLY A 171 7.12 23.21 -7.98
N VAL A 172 6.55 23.63 -6.86
CA VAL A 172 6.48 25.04 -6.43
C VAL A 172 7.12 25.14 -5.06
N CYS A 173 8.14 25.98 -4.94
CA CYS A 173 8.90 26.17 -3.71
C CYS A 173 8.10 26.98 -2.69
N ASP A 174 8.13 26.50 -1.44
CA ASP A 174 7.49 27.17 -0.32
C ASP A 174 8.53 27.97 0.47
N ASP A 175 8.12 29.13 1.00
CA ASP A 175 8.94 29.96 1.89
C ASP A 175 10.34 30.29 1.33
N CYS A 176 10.41 30.88 0.13
CA CYS A 176 11.68 31.32 -0.44
C CYS A 176 12.49 32.25 0.50
N GLN A 177 13.69 31.79 0.84
CA GLN A 177 14.68 32.43 1.70
C GLN A 177 15.62 33.34 0.90
N HIS A 178 16.63 33.94 1.56
CA HIS A 178 17.65 34.78 0.91
C HIS A 178 17.08 35.93 0.05
N ASN A 179 15.91 36.45 0.42
CA ASN A 179 15.19 37.50 -0.31
C ASN A 179 14.86 37.16 -1.77
N THR A 180 14.58 35.90 -2.06
CA THR A 180 14.11 35.45 -3.38
C THR A 180 12.60 35.19 -3.40
N THR A 181 12.03 35.11 -4.60
CA THR A 181 10.62 34.85 -4.89
C THR A 181 10.47 34.10 -6.22
N GLY A 182 9.23 33.80 -6.60
CA GLY A 182 8.88 33.02 -7.78
C GLY A 182 8.81 31.52 -7.51
N THR A 183 8.27 30.76 -8.47
CA THR A 183 8.00 29.32 -8.36
C THR A 183 9.20 28.49 -7.90
N ASN A 184 10.40 28.83 -8.38
CA ASN A 184 11.65 28.13 -8.10
C ASN A 184 12.60 28.99 -7.26
N CYS A 185 12.09 30.04 -6.61
CA CYS A 185 12.89 31.04 -5.92
C CYS A 185 13.96 31.69 -6.83
N GLN A 186 13.65 31.87 -8.12
CA GLN A 186 14.59 32.31 -9.14
C GLN A 186 14.69 33.84 -9.29
N GLU A 187 13.77 34.58 -8.67
CA GLU A 187 13.69 36.04 -8.75
C GLU A 187 14.05 36.67 -7.41
N CYS A 188 14.51 37.93 -7.42
CA CYS A 188 14.69 38.71 -6.19
C CYS A 188 13.33 39.31 -5.78
N LYS A 189 13.07 39.38 -4.47
CA LYS A 189 11.95 40.16 -3.93
C LYS A 189 12.11 41.63 -4.31
N GLU A 190 10.99 42.36 -4.25
CA GLU A 190 10.99 43.80 -4.46
C GLU A 190 12.05 44.49 -3.57
N HIS A 191 12.76 45.47 -4.14
CA HIS A 191 13.90 46.19 -3.55
C HIS A 191 15.20 45.38 -3.37
N PHE A 192 15.28 44.14 -3.85
CA PHE A 192 16.53 43.37 -3.94
C PHE A 192 16.97 43.20 -5.40
N LEU A 193 18.29 43.18 -5.63
CA LEU A 193 18.89 42.99 -6.96
C LEU A 193 19.85 41.80 -6.95
N LYS A 194 19.88 41.07 -8.06
CA LYS A 194 20.85 39.98 -8.25
C LYS A 194 22.25 40.58 -8.37
N ILE A 195 23.17 40.13 -7.51
CA ILE A 195 24.56 40.55 -7.58
C ILE A 195 25.20 39.87 -8.81
N PRO A 196 25.80 40.61 -9.75
CA PRO A 196 26.56 40.03 -10.85
C PRO A 196 27.75 39.23 -10.30
N ILE A 197 27.93 38.01 -10.77
CA ILE A 197 29.14 37.24 -10.45
C ILE A 197 30.23 37.76 -11.39
N GLU A 198 31.23 38.45 -10.86
CA GLU A 198 32.47 38.71 -11.61
C GLU A 198 33.19 37.38 -11.81
N THR A 199 33.32 36.97 -13.07
CA THR A 199 34.10 35.80 -13.52
C THR A 199 35.45 36.22 -14.04
#